data_AF-A0A3B9AMH2-F1
#
_entry.id   AF-A0A3B9AMH2-F1
#
_cell.length_a   1.000
_cell.length_b   1.000
_cell.length_c   1.000
_cell.angle_alpha   90.00
_cell.angle_beta   90.00
_cell.angle_gamma   90.00
#
_symmetry.space_group_name_H-M   'P 1'
#
loop_
_entity.id
_entity.type
_entity.pdbx_description
1 polymer ?
#
loop_
_entity_poly.entity_id
_entity_poly.type
_entity_poly.pdbx_seq_one_letter_code
_entity_poly.pdbx_strand_id
1 'polypeptide(L)'
;IKELFKPGVIFEEYAHLIKNPDNARRFFYQIHSRNLRPVVNVIYEREPFLGKNMDLENDFRVTFDLHLRSVSYPEVSDLYLEKGVSYAFPGFFILEIKFNHYCPTWVKPIMEDFQLRKEPASKYVGTINANQSINPNKRGEALSKSALKFIEPLTRENAVTLPEKS
;
A
#
# COMPACT_ATOMS: atom_id res chain seq x y z
N ILE A 1 -16.89 3.85 -1.62
CA ILE A 1 -15.68 3.27 -2.27
C ILE A 1 -15.83 1.77 -2.54
N LYS A 2 -16.21 0.93 -1.55
CA LYS A 2 -16.47 -0.52 -1.78
C LYS A 2 -17.52 -0.82 -2.86
N GLU A 3 -18.52 0.05 -3.00
CA GLU A 3 -19.57 -0.07 -4.02
C GLU A 3 -19.06 0.12 -5.47
N LEU A 4 -17.98 0.87 -5.68
CA LEU A 4 -17.46 1.18 -7.03
C LEU A 4 -16.98 -0.06 -7.80
N PHE A 5 -16.70 -1.16 -7.09
CA PHE A 5 -16.13 -2.38 -7.64
C PHE A 5 -17.13 -3.53 -7.74
N LYS A 6 -18.41 -3.30 -7.45
CA LYS A 6 -19.45 -4.32 -7.64
C LYS A 6 -19.78 -4.48 -9.13
N PRO A 7 -20.03 -5.70 -9.62
CA PRO A 7 -20.47 -5.91 -11.00
C PRO A 7 -21.79 -5.16 -11.26
N GLY A 8 -21.86 -4.41 -12.37
CA GLY A 8 -23.06 -3.67 -12.77
C GLY A 8 -23.15 -2.23 -12.28
N VAL A 9 -22.16 -1.75 -11.51
CA VAL A 9 -22.11 -0.35 -11.08
C VAL A 9 -21.58 0.54 -12.18
N ILE A 10 -22.37 1.54 -12.56
CA ILE A 10 -22.04 2.46 -13.66
C ILE A 10 -21.12 3.55 -13.11
N PHE A 11 -19.97 3.73 -13.75
CA PHE A 11 -18.96 4.72 -13.34
C PHE A 11 -19.54 6.14 -13.21
N GLU A 12 -20.53 6.49 -14.04
CA GLU A 12 -21.24 7.77 -14.00
C GLU A 12 -21.91 8.07 -12.65
N GLU A 13 -22.41 7.05 -11.93
CA GLU A 13 -23.06 7.23 -10.62
C GLU A 13 -22.10 7.82 -9.57
N TYR A 14 -20.80 7.59 -9.73
CA TYR A 14 -19.77 8.03 -8.78
C TYR A 14 -18.89 9.15 -9.35
N ALA A 15 -19.12 9.57 -10.60
CA ALA A 15 -18.32 10.57 -11.28
C ALA A 15 -18.28 11.91 -10.51
N HIS A 16 -19.36 12.26 -9.81
CA HIS A 16 -19.45 13.46 -8.98
C HIS A 16 -18.50 13.45 -7.76
N LEU A 17 -18.06 12.27 -7.31
CA LEU A 17 -17.07 12.11 -6.24
C LEU A 17 -15.63 12.19 -6.77
N ILE A 18 -15.44 12.15 -8.08
CA ILE A 18 -14.13 12.09 -8.71
C ILE A 18 -13.71 13.50 -9.10
N LYS A 19 -12.85 14.11 -8.28
CA LYS A 19 -12.32 15.46 -8.48
C LYS A 19 -11.61 15.66 -9.83
N ASN A 20 -11.06 14.60 -10.42
CA ASN A 20 -10.44 14.64 -11.73
C ASN A 20 -10.81 13.37 -12.55
N PRO A 21 -11.85 13.43 -13.39
CA PRO A 21 -12.38 12.27 -14.10
C PRO A 21 -11.40 11.69 -15.13
N ASP A 22 -10.57 12.52 -15.75
CA ASP A 22 -9.56 12.07 -16.72
C ASP A 22 -8.48 11.20 -16.06
N ASN A 23 -8.00 11.59 -14.88
CA ASN A 23 -7.05 10.79 -14.12
C ASN A 23 -7.65 9.44 -13.69
N ALA A 24 -8.91 9.43 -13.25
CA ALA A 24 -9.60 8.19 -12.91
C ALA A 24 -9.74 7.28 -14.14
N ARG A 25 -10.18 7.83 -15.28
CA ARG A 25 -10.28 7.08 -16.54
C ARG A 25 -8.95 6.47 -16.95
N ARG A 26 -7.85 7.23 -16.87
CA ARG A 26 -6.49 6.73 -17.17
C ARG A 26 -6.07 5.64 -16.20
N PHE A 27 -6.35 5.80 -14.90
CA PHE A 27 -6.07 4.79 -13.88
C PHE A 27 -6.81 3.48 -14.16
N PHE A 28 -8.13 3.53 -14.37
CA PHE A 28 -8.93 2.34 -14.68
C PHE A 28 -8.54 1.71 -16.01
N TYR A 29 -8.23 2.51 -17.03
CA TYR A 29 -7.68 2.00 -18.28
C TYR A 29 -6.42 1.17 -18.05
N GLN A 30 -5.47 1.64 -17.23
CA GLN A 30 -4.26 0.87 -16.91
C GLN A 30 -4.58 -0.42 -16.16
N ILE A 31 -5.51 -0.39 -15.20
CA ILE A 31 -5.94 -1.59 -14.46
C ILE A 31 -6.52 -2.63 -15.41
N HIS A 32 -7.48 -2.23 -16.25
CA HIS A 32 -8.20 -3.16 -17.12
C HIS A 32 -7.33 -3.65 -18.28
N SER A 33 -6.62 -2.75 -18.96
CA SER A 33 -5.77 -3.12 -20.12
C SER A 33 -4.58 -3.99 -19.74
N ARG A 34 -4.03 -3.82 -18.52
CA ARG A 34 -2.87 -4.59 -18.04
C ARG A 34 -3.23 -5.66 -17.02
N ASN A 35 -4.53 -5.86 -16.75
CA ASN A 35 -5.06 -6.82 -15.78
C ASN A 35 -4.34 -6.71 -14.42
N LEU A 36 -4.17 -5.48 -13.92
CA LEU A 36 -3.46 -5.22 -12.67
C LEU A 36 -4.26 -5.76 -11.48
N ARG A 37 -3.56 -6.35 -10.52
CA ARG A 37 -4.12 -6.91 -9.28
C ARG A 37 -3.30 -6.46 -8.07
N PRO A 38 -3.90 -6.40 -6.87
CA PRO A 38 -3.12 -6.23 -5.64
C PRO A 38 -2.09 -7.35 -5.49
N VAL A 39 -0.82 -6.98 -5.32
CA VAL A 39 0.30 -7.95 -5.18
C VAL A 39 0.85 -7.95 -3.76
N VAL A 40 0.93 -6.78 -3.13
CA VAL A 40 1.47 -6.64 -1.79
C VAL A 40 0.71 -5.54 -1.04
N ASN A 41 0.33 -5.81 0.20
CA ASN A 41 -0.13 -4.81 1.15
C ASN A 41 1.08 -4.30 1.94
N VAL A 42 1.37 -3.00 1.86
CA VAL A 42 2.52 -2.38 2.54
C VAL A 42 2.04 -1.72 3.83
N ILE A 43 2.59 -2.15 4.96
CA ILE A 43 2.17 -1.75 6.31
C ILE A 43 3.38 -1.15 7.02
N TYR A 44 3.20 0.01 7.65
CA TYR A 44 4.23 0.70 8.41
C TYR A 44 3.59 1.67 9.40
N GLU A 45 4.33 1.99 10.46
CA GLU A 45 3.96 3.03 11.42
C GLU A 45 4.71 4.31 11.05
N ARG A 46 4.00 5.44 10.90
CA ARG A 46 4.61 6.72 10.54
C ARG A 46 4.56 7.70 11.70
N GLU A 47 5.72 8.26 12.02
CA GLU A 47 5.85 9.39 12.93
C GLU A 47 6.28 10.64 12.13
N PRO A 48 5.33 11.57 11.84
CA PRO A 48 5.64 12.78 11.10
C PRO A 48 5.99 13.96 12.01
N PHE A 49 7.04 14.68 11.66
CA PHE A 49 7.49 15.91 12.28
C PHE A 49 7.47 17.03 11.24
N LEU A 50 6.88 18.17 11.62
CA LEU A 50 6.79 19.36 10.79
C LEU A 50 7.74 20.43 11.33
N GLY A 51 8.48 21.09 10.43
CA GLY A 51 9.31 22.23 10.80
C GLY A 51 8.43 23.36 11.34
N LYS A 52 8.53 23.64 12.64
CA LYS A 52 7.90 24.83 13.21
C LYS A 52 8.75 26.06 12.90
N ASN A 53 8.13 27.11 12.40
CA ASN A 53 8.64 28.49 12.44
C ASN A 53 9.94 28.79 11.68
N MET A 54 10.31 28.02 10.65
CA MET A 54 11.54 28.33 9.88
C MET A 54 11.26 29.19 8.63
N ASP A 55 10.18 28.93 7.92
CA ASP A 55 9.71 29.66 6.73
C ASP A 55 8.42 28.97 6.25
N LEU A 56 7.33 29.71 6.01
CA LEU A 56 6.06 29.11 5.56
C LEU A 56 6.12 28.62 4.11
N GLU A 57 7.00 29.19 3.30
CA GLU A 57 7.19 28.79 1.90
C GLU A 57 8.04 27.51 1.80
N ASN A 58 8.93 27.29 2.77
CA ASN A 58 9.75 26.09 2.85
C ASN A 58 9.10 25.02 3.73
N ASP A 59 8.19 24.24 3.14
CA ASP A 59 7.49 23.10 3.76
C ASP A 59 8.45 21.97 4.16
N PHE A 60 9.15 22.15 5.28
CA PHE A 60 10.11 21.20 5.82
C PHE A 60 9.41 20.12 6.65
N ARG A 61 9.64 18.85 6.30
CA ARG A 61 9.05 17.68 6.96
C ARG A 61 10.09 16.59 7.17
N VAL A 62 10.03 15.95 8.31
CA VAL A 62 10.80 14.76 8.65
C VAL A 62 9.81 13.67 9.00
N THR A 63 9.96 12.47 8.45
CA THR A 63 9.12 11.33 8.84
C THR A 63 9.96 10.11 9.14
N PHE A 64 9.59 9.40 10.18
CA PHE A 64 10.11 8.07 10.49
C PHE A 64 9.06 7.04 10.10
N ASP A 65 9.42 6.16 9.16
CA ASP A 65 8.58 5.02 8.82
C ASP A 65 9.18 3.77 9.48
N LEU A 66 8.52 3.34 10.56
CA LEU A 66 8.90 2.25 11.44
C LEU A 66 8.21 0.94 11.03
N HIS A 67 8.84 -0.17 11.42
CA HIS A 67 8.28 -1.53 11.30
C HIS A 67 7.71 -1.85 9.91
N LEU A 68 8.43 -1.46 8.85
CA LEU A 68 8.01 -1.67 7.47
C LEU A 68 7.87 -3.16 7.17
N ARG A 69 6.63 -3.56 6.89
CA ARG A 69 6.24 -4.94 6.72
C ARG A 69 5.13 -5.08 5.69
N SER A 70 4.79 -6.30 5.34
CA SER A 70 3.85 -6.53 4.25
C SER A 70 3.21 -7.89 4.24
N VAL A 71 2.06 -7.96 3.56
CA VAL A 71 1.33 -9.21 3.30
C VAL A 71 1.20 -9.37 1.78
N SER A 72 1.57 -10.56 1.28
CA SER A 72 1.47 -10.87 -0.15
C SER A 72 0.04 -11.22 -0.56
N TYR A 73 -0.36 -10.80 -1.75
CA TYR A 73 -1.67 -11.08 -2.37
C TYR A 73 -2.86 -10.84 -1.41
N PRO A 74 -3.01 -9.60 -0.93
CA PRO A 74 -4.08 -9.25 0.01
C PRO A 74 -5.44 -9.23 -0.69
N GLU A 75 -6.48 -9.64 0.03
CA GLU A 75 -7.85 -9.31 -0.32
C GLU A 75 -8.29 -8.00 0.35
N VAL A 76 -9.38 -7.41 -0.15
CA VAL A 76 -9.91 -6.15 0.42
C VAL A 76 -10.41 -6.35 1.86
N SER A 77 -10.90 -7.55 2.19
CA SER A 77 -11.27 -7.95 3.56
C SER A 77 -10.07 -8.09 4.49
N ASP A 78 -8.91 -8.41 3.94
CA ASP A 78 -7.70 -8.76 4.70
C ASP A 78 -6.77 -7.57 4.94
N LEU A 79 -7.15 -6.35 4.52
CA LEU A 79 -6.27 -5.17 4.58
C LEU A 79 -5.75 -4.84 5.98
N TYR A 80 -6.50 -5.22 7.02
CA TYR A 80 -6.16 -5.01 8.43
C TYR A 80 -5.69 -6.30 9.13
N LEU A 81 -5.59 -7.41 8.39
CA LEU A 81 -5.12 -8.68 8.93
C LEU A 81 -3.63 -8.83 8.67
N GLU A 82 -2.85 -8.88 9.75
CA GLU A 82 -1.40 -9.07 9.71
C GLU A 82 -1.03 -10.56 9.80
N LYS A 83 -1.63 -11.40 8.93
CA LYS A 83 -1.27 -12.82 8.82
C LYS A 83 -0.19 -13.02 7.75
N GLY A 84 0.85 -13.79 8.06
CA GLY A 84 1.92 -14.11 7.11
C GLY A 84 2.77 -12.90 6.73
N VAL A 85 3.06 -12.04 7.71
CA VAL A 85 3.79 -10.79 7.50
C VAL A 85 5.26 -11.04 7.18
N SER A 86 5.78 -10.32 6.19
CA SER A 86 7.22 -10.23 5.91
C SER A 86 7.75 -8.81 6.12
N TYR A 87 8.84 -8.69 6.89
CA TYR A 87 9.52 -7.43 7.18
C TYR A 87 10.54 -7.10 6.10
N ALA A 88 10.46 -5.88 5.56
CA ALA A 88 11.33 -5.43 4.47
C ALA A 88 12.75 -5.09 4.94
N PHE A 89 12.85 -4.40 6.09
CA PHE A 89 14.12 -3.92 6.64
C PHE A 89 14.21 -4.21 8.14
N PRO A 90 14.42 -5.48 8.56
CA PRO A 90 14.52 -5.82 9.98
C PRO A 90 15.66 -5.06 10.67
N GLY A 91 15.36 -4.40 11.79
CA GLY A 91 16.34 -3.63 12.57
C GLY A 91 16.66 -2.22 12.02
N PHE A 92 16.01 -1.82 10.93
CA PHE A 92 16.16 -0.48 10.35
C PHE A 92 14.80 0.21 10.21
N PHE A 93 14.82 1.54 10.16
CA PHE A 93 13.68 2.37 9.80
C PHE A 93 14.05 3.28 8.63
N ILE A 94 13.04 3.82 7.95
CA ILE A 94 13.27 4.79 6.87
C ILE A 94 13.08 6.19 7.45
N LEU A 95 14.14 7.00 7.39
CA LEU A 95 14.07 8.43 7.60
C LEU A 95 13.85 9.12 6.26
N GLU A 96 12.76 9.87 6.13
CA GLU A 96 12.50 10.72 4.96
C GLU A 96 12.54 12.19 5.37
N ILE A 97 13.34 12.98 4.67
CA ILE A 97 13.47 14.42 4.86
C ILE A 97 12.98 15.10 3.57
N LYS A 98 11.96 15.94 3.69
CA LYS A 98 11.31 16.66 2.58
C LYS A 98 11.38 18.16 2.81
N PHE A 99 11.65 18.91 1.74
CA PHE A 99 11.68 20.37 1.72
C PHE A 99 11.40 20.86 0.30
N ASN A 100 10.84 22.07 0.18
CA ASN A 100 10.51 22.66 -1.13
C ASN A 100 11.68 23.44 -1.73
N HIS A 101 12.34 24.27 -0.90
CA HIS A 101 13.34 25.22 -1.37
C HIS A 101 14.73 24.88 -0.87
N TYR A 102 14.88 24.59 0.42
CA TYR A 102 16.18 24.33 1.03
C TYR A 102 16.09 23.39 2.22
N CYS A 103 17.16 22.62 2.43
CA CYS A 103 17.33 21.80 3.63
C CYS A 103 17.91 22.67 4.76
N PRO A 104 17.32 22.67 5.97
CA PRO A 104 17.90 23.36 7.11
C PRO A 104 19.32 22.88 7.44
N THR A 105 20.20 23.81 7.79
CA THR A 105 21.63 23.52 8.01
C THR A 105 21.89 22.56 9.17
N TRP A 106 21.02 22.53 10.18
CA TRP A 106 21.11 21.64 11.33
C TRP A 106 20.89 20.15 10.98
N VAL A 107 20.27 19.85 9.83
CA VAL A 107 20.02 18.46 9.41
C VAL A 107 21.31 17.73 9.10
N LYS A 108 22.29 18.43 8.51
CA LYS A 108 23.55 17.82 8.06
C LYS A 108 24.38 17.26 9.22
N PRO A 109 24.65 18.00 10.31
CA PRO A 109 25.30 17.45 11.51
C PRO A 109 24.58 16.21 12.06
N ILE A 110 23.25 16.21 12.14
CA ILE A 110 22.50 15.03 12.62
C ILE A 110 22.74 13.82 11.73
N MET A 111 22.74 13.99 10.40
CA MET A 111 23.03 12.88 9.50
C MET A 111 24.43 12.30 9.71
N GLU A 112 25.42 13.16 9.98
CA GLU A 112 26.81 12.78 10.21
C GLU A 112 27.00 12.11 11.58
N ASP A 113 26.44 12.70 12.64
CA ASP A 113 26.54 12.22 14.03
C ASP A 113 25.93 10.82 14.20
N PHE A 114 24.78 10.57 13.56
CA PHE A 114 24.11 9.27 13.59
C PHE A 114 24.55 8.33 12.46
N GLN A 115 25.54 8.72 11.66
CA GLN A 115 26.09 7.92 10.54
C GLN A 115 24.98 7.40 9.60
N LEU A 116 23.98 8.25 9.31
CA LEU A 116 22.82 7.85 8.52
C LEU A 116 23.22 7.58 7.07
N ARG A 117 22.79 6.43 6.55
CA ARG A 117 23.02 6.05 5.16
C ARG A 117 21.95 6.66 4.26
N LYS A 118 22.38 7.47 3.28
CA LYS A 118 21.50 8.01 2.25
C LYS A 118 21.37 7.00 1.11
N GLU A 119 20.26 6.27 1.10
CA GLU A 119 19.98 5.23 0.10
C GLU A 119 18.54 5.37 -0.43
N PRO A 120 18.29 4.98 -1.69
CA PRO A 120 16.92 4.89 -2.21
C PRO A 120 16.15 3.76 -1.50
N ALA A 121 15.21 4.13 -0.64
CA ALA A 121 14.39 3.18 0.13
C ALA A 121 12.95 3.12 -0.38
N SER A 122 12.73 2.41 -1.49
CA SER A 122 11.37 2.17 -1.99
C SER A 122 10.65 1.14 -1.11
N LYS A 123 9.58 1.57 -0.43
CA LYS A 123 8.76 0.70 0.42
C LYS A 123 8.21 -0.50 -0.36
N TYR A 124 7.69 -0.24 -1.56
CA TYR A 124 7.14 -1.28 -2.43
C TYR A 124 8.21 -2.31 -2.81
N VAL A 125 9.36 -1.85 -3.33
CA VAL A 125 10.44 -2.78 -3.74
C VAL A 125 10.99 -3.55 -2.55
N GLY A 126 11.22 -2.88 -1.41
CA GLY A 126 11.67 -3.54 -0.18
C GLY A 126 10.72 -4.66 0.25
N THR A 127 9.42 -4.39 0.25
CA THR A 127 8.41 -5.42 0.59
C THR A 127 8.32 -6.54 -0.44
N ILE A 128 8.37 -6.25 -1.74
CA ILE A 128 8.39 -7.29 -2.78
C ILE A 128 9.61 -8.21 -2.61
N ASN A 129 10.80 -7.64 -2.41
CA ASN A 129 12.03 -8.40 -2.27
C ASN A 129 12.05 -9.27 -1.00
N ALA A 130 11.44 -8.79 0.09
CA ALA A 130 11.34 -9.54 1.34
C ALA A 130 10.28 -10.66 1.30
N ASN A 131 9.31 -10.60 0.39
CA ASN A 131 8.30 -11.64 0.26
C ASN A 131 8.76 -12.74 -0.70
N GLN A 132 9.23 -13.86 -0.15
CA GLN A 132 9.59 -15.05 -0.92
C GLN A 132 8.41 -15.64 -1.72
N SER A 133 7.18 -15.37 -1.27
CA SER A 133 5.96 -15.82 -1.93
C SER A 133 5.65 -15.05 -3.22
N ILE A 134 6.36 -13.95 -3.53
CA ILE A 134 6.12 -13.11 -4.70
C ILE A 134 7.27 -13.31 -5.68
N ASN A 135 6.98 -13.75 -6.91
CA ASN A 135 7.97 -13.83 -7.97
C ASN A 135 7.70 -12.72 -9.02
N PRO A 136 8.47 -11.63 -9.02
CA PRO A 136 8.24 -10.51 -9.94
C PRO A 136 8.41 -10.88 -11.42
N ASN A 137 9.11 -11.98 -11.73
CA ASN A 137 9.36 -12.42 -13.10
C ASN A 137 8.24 -13.32 -13.66
N LYS A 138 7.33 -13.83 -12.82
CA LYS A 138 6.20 -14.67 -13.26
C LYS A 138 4.99 -13.80 -13.60
N ARG A 139 4.83 -13.47 -14.89
CA ARG A 139 3.62 -12.80 -15.40
C ARG A 139 2.38 -13.64 -15.10
N GLY A 140 1.37 -13.03 -14.49
CA GLY A 140 0.09 -13.69 -14.16
C GLY A 140 0.05 -14.40 -12.80
N GLU A 141 1.13 -14.40 -12.01
CA GLU A 141 1.12 -15.02 -10.67
C GLU A 141 0.05 -14.42 -9.75
N ALA A 142 -0.11 -13.10 -9.80
CA ALA A 142 -1.16 -12.40 -9.06
C ALA A 142 -2.56 -12.87 -9.44
N LEU A 143 -2.81 -13.26 -10.70
CA LEU A 143 -4.09 -13.80 -11.14
C LEU A 143 -4.32 -15.18 -10.57
N SER A 144 -3.30 -16.05 -10.62
CA SER A 144 -3.40 -17.40 -10.07
C SER A 144 -3.61 -17.39 -8.57
N LYS A 145 -2.84 -16.60 -7.81
CA LYS A 145 -2.90 -16.59 -6.35
C LYS A 145 -4.12 -15.86 -5.77
N SER A 146 -4.59 -14.82 -6.45
CA SER A 146 -5.89 -14.23 -6.11
C SER A 146 -7.03 -15.22 -6.43
N ALA A 147 -7.04 -15.82 -7.62
CA ALA A 147 -8.07 -16.79 -8.02
C ALA A 147 -8.10 -18.05 -7.13
N LEU A 148 -6.95 -18.57 -6.69
CA LEU A 148 -6.88 -19.75 -5.83
C LEU A 148 -7.52 -19.53 -4.44
N LYS A 149 -7.46 -18.30 -3.89
CA LYS A 149 -8.17 -17.97 -2.65
C LYS A 149 -9.69 -17.83 -2.85
N PHE A 150 -10.15 -17.42 -4.04
CA PHE A 150 -11.58 -17.47 -4.40
C PHE A 150 -12.13 -18.91 -4.53
N ILE A 151 -11.26 -19.92 -4.63
CA ILE A 151 -11.62 -21.34 -4.79
C ILE A 151 -11.27 -22.14 -3.52
N GLU A 152 -11.09 -21.49 -2.35
CA GLU A 152 -11.18 -22.24 -1.10
C GLU A 152 -12.60 -22.86 -1.03
N PRO A 153 -12.71 -24.19 -0.85
CA PRO A 153 -14.01 -24.84 -0.89
C PRO A 153 -14.88 -24.29 0.23
N LEU A 154 -16.16 -24.02 -0.06
CA LEU A 154 -17.18 -23.96 0.98
C LEU A 154 -17.07 -25.25 1.81
N THR A 155 -16.35 -25.19 2.92
CA THR A 155 -16.44 -26.22 3.95
C THR A 155 -17.85 -26.16 4.49
N ARG A 156 -18.44 -27.35 4.66
CA ARG A 156 -19.87 -27.58 4.94
C ARG A 156 -20.38 -26.97 6.27
N GLU A 157 -19.59 -26.17 6.98
CA GLU A 157 -19.92 -25.68 8.32
C GLU A 157 -20.71 -24.37 8.37
N ASN A 158 -20.90 -23.66 7.24
CA ASN A 158 -21.66 -22.40 7.19
C ASN A 158 -23.01 -22.50 6.45
N ALA A 159 -23.61 -23.69 6.37
CA ALA A 159 -25.00 -23.83 5.94
C ALA A 159 -25.93 -23.34 7.06
N VAL A 160 -26.10 -22.02 7.17
CA VAL A 160 -27.17 -21.41 7.96
C VAL A 160 -28.50 -21.91 7.40
N THR A 161 -29.25 -22.61 8.25
CA THR A 161 -30.61 -23.06 8.01
C THR A 161 -31.50 -21.86 7.66
N LEU A 162 -32.06 -21.87 6.46
CA LEU A 162 -33.20 -21.02 6.10
C LEU A 162 -34.41 -21.47 6.93
N PRO A 163 -35.18 -20.57 7.58
CA PRO A 163 -36.39 -20.98 8.26
C PRO A 163 -37.45 -21.37 7.22
N GLU A 164 -38.02 -22.56 7.38
CA GLU A 164 -39.25 -22.96 6.69
C GLU A 164 -40.37 -21.98 7.07
N LYS A 165 -40.99 -21.39 6.04
CA LYS A 165 -42.19 -20.58 6.20
C LYS A 165 -43.35 -21.51 6.60
N SER A 166 -43.96 -21.25 7.74
CA SER A 166 -45.33 -21.67 8.09
C SER A 166 -46.35 -20.71 7.48
#